data_AF-A0A432RBU3-F1
#
_entry.id   AF-A0A432RBU3-F1
#
_cell.length_a   1.000
_cell.length_b   1.000
_cell.length_c   1.000
_cell.angle_alpha   90.00
_cell.angle_beta   90.00
_cell.angle_gamma   90.00
#
_symmetry.space_group_name_H-M   'P 1'
#
loop_
_entity.id
_entity.type
_entity.pdbx_description
1 polymer ?
#
loop_
_entity_poly.entity_id
_entity_poly.type
_entity_poly.pdbx_seq_one_letter_code
_entity_poly.pdbx_strand_id
1 'polypeptide(L)'
;MKKLLFIFGVLFFVFSFAKEKETSKIPKDQFCHFAYSIYQGCYQRGLQPGIKCGELARSIKFGKAFLNWQKEYIINACKAGCFLGKNKFKPKSENQFVSECIATQ
;
A
#
# COMPACT_ATOMS: atom_id res chain seq x y z
N MET A 1 -17.18 19.62 -48.76
CA MET A 1 -17.20 18.65 -47.63
C MET A 1 -15.80 18.49 -47.05
N LYS A 2 -15.28 19.48 -46.30
CA LYS A 2 -13.88 19.44 -45.80
C LYS A 2 -13.69 19.94 -44.37
N LYS A 3 -14.77 20.38 -43.70
CA LYS A 3 -14.69 20.98 -42.34
C LYS A 3 -15.03 20.01 -41.20
N LEU A 4 -15.56 18.82 -41.49
CA LEU A 4 -15.96 17.86 -40.43
C LEU A 4 -14.80 16.99 -39.91
N LEU A 5 -13.68 16.87 -40.63
CA LEU A 5 -12.58 15.98 -40.24
C LEU A 5 -11.63 16.58 -39.19
N PHE A 6 -11.65 17.91 -39.01
CA PHE A 6 -10.78 18.57 -38.03
C PHE A 6 -11.29 18.46 -36.58
N ILE A 7 -12.57 18.20 -36.39
CA ILE A 7 -13.19 18.15 -35.05
C ILE A 7 -12.90 16.80 -34.37
N PHE A 8 -12.75 15.73 -35.14
CA PHE A 8 -12.46 14.39 -34.59
C PHE A 8 -10.99 14.22 -34.14
N GLY A 9 -10.04 14.96 -34.73
CA GLY A 9 -8.62 14.88 -34.36
C GLY A 9 -8.29 15.58 -33.03
N VAL A 10 -9.02 16.64 -32.68
CA VAL A 10 -8.77 17.40 -31.44
C VAL A 10 -9.38 16.70 -30.23
N LEU A 11 -10.50 15.98 -30.39
CA LEU A 11 -11.09 15.22 -29.29
C LEU A 11 -10.23 14.04 -28.83
N PHE A 12 -9.42 13.44 -29.70
CA PHE A 12 -8.57 12.31 -29.32
C PHE A 12 -7.32 12.72 -28.51
N PHE A 13 -6.87 13.97 -28.62
CA PHE A 13 -5.71 14.45 -27.86
C PHE A 13 -6.01 14.75 -26.39
N VAL A 14 -7.29 14.95 -26.03
CA VAL A 14 -7.67 15.30 -24.65
C VAL A 14 -7.83 14.07 -23.75
N PHE A 15 -8.10 12.88 -24.31
CA PHE A 15 -8.25 11.65 -23.53
C PHE A 15 -6.94 11.04 -23.03
N SER A 16 -5.79 11.44 -23.59
CA SER A 16 -4.48 10.92 -23.14
C SER A 16 -3.95 11.58 -21.86
N PHE A 17 -4.59 12.65 -21.36
CA PHE A 17 -4.16 13.36 -20.15
C PHE A 17 -5.03 13.09 -18.90
N ALA A 18 -5.99 12.16 -19.00
CA ALA A 18 -6.76 11.68 -17.85
C ALA A 18 -6.17 10.40 -17.23
N LYS A 19 -4.91 10.06 -17.54
CA LYS A 19 -4.18 9.06 -16.76
C LYS A 19 -3.66 9.76 -15.51
N GLU A 20 -4.57 9.91 -14.55
CA GLU A 20 -4.34 10.32 -13.18
C GLU A 20 -3.07 9.63 -12.67
N LYS A 21 -1.93 10.33 -12.77
CA LYS A 21 -0.74 9.95 -12.04
C LYS A 21 -1.09 10.22 -10.59
N GLU A 22 -1.62 9.19 -9.91
CA GLU A 22 -1.58 9.05 -8.46
C GLU A 22 -0.09 9.10 -8.05
N THR A 23 0.48 10.30 -8.09
CA THR A 23 1.84 10.55 -7.67
C THR A 23 1.76 10.56 -6.16
N SER A 24 2.05 9.41 -5.55
CA SER A 24 2.13 9.26 -4.09
C SER A 24 2.89 10.46 -3.53
N LYS A 25 2.23 11.26 -2.69
CA LYS A 25 2.89 12.35 -1.96
C LYS A 25 3.93 11.83 -0.96
N ILE A 26 3.90 10.53 -0.68
CA ILE A 26 4.78 9.86 0.27
C ILE A 26 5.95 9.24 -0.51
N PRO A 27 7.20 9.66 -0.25
CA PRO A 27 8.39 8.99 -0.77
C PRO A 27 8.37 7.50 -0.44
N LYS A 28 8.77 6.67 -1.41
CA LYS A 28 8.73 5.20 -1.31
C LYS A 28 9.45 4.66 -0.09
N ASP A 29 10.63 5.21 0.22
CA ASP A 29 11.42 4.87 1.39
C ASP A 29 10.64 5.13 2.70
N GLN A 30 10.08 6.34 2.85
CA GLN A 30 9.25 6.70 4.00
C GLN A 30 8.01 5.81 4.14
N PHE A 31 7.39 5.45 3.01
CA PHE A 31 6.27 4.51 3.01
C PHE A 31 6.70 3.12 3.53
N CYS A 32 7.85 2.61 3.10
CA CYS A 32 8.32 1.29 3.52
C CYS A 32 8.67 1.23 5.01
N HIS A 33 9.32 2.27 5.56
CA HIS A 33 9.55 2.41 6.99
C HIS A 33 8.24 2.54 7.79
N PHE A 34 7.28 3.29 7.27
CA PHE A 34 5.94 3.37 7.86
C PHE A 34 5.24 1.99 7.88
N ALA A 35 5.27 1.27 6.76
CA ALA A 35 4.68 -0.06 6.66
C ALA A 35 5.36 -1.06 7.60
N TYR A 36 6.69 -0.95 7.81
CA TYR A 36 7.41 -1.76 8.79
C TYR A 36 6.91 -1.51 10.22
N SER A 37 6.64 -0.25 10.57
CA SER A 37 6.07 0.11 11.88
C SER A 37 4.71 -0.56 12.11
N ILE A 38 3.85 -0.62 11.09
CA ILE A 38 2.57 -1.33 11.16
C ILE A 38 2.78 -2.84 11.25
N TYR A 39 3.69 -3.41 10.47
CA TYR A 39 4.04 -4.83 10.51
C TYR A 39 4.51 -5.25 11.93
N GLN A 40 5.42 -4.48 12.54
CA GLN A 40 5.88 -4.72 13.91
C GLN A 40 4.77 -4.52 14.95
N GLY A 41 3.95 -3.48 14.82
CA GLY A 41 2.81 -3.25 15.70
C GLY A 41 1.81 -4.42 15.66
N CYS A 42 1.48 -4.91 14.47
CA CYS A 42 0.60 -6.07 14.31
C CYS A 42 1.24 -7.37 14.80
N TYR A 43 2.57 -7.52 14.70
CA TYR A 43 3.30 -8.63 15.32
C TYR A 43 3.13 -8.64 16.85
N GLN A 44 3.33 -7.50 17.52
CA GLN A 44 3.15 -7.40 18.97
C GLN A 44 1.71 -7.71 19.40
N ARG A 45 0.72 -7.26 18.60
CA ARG A 45 -0.68 -7.64 18.82
C ARG A 45 -0.91 -9.13 18.61
N GLY A 46 -0.31 -9.73 17.60
CA GLY A 46 -0.42 -11.17 17.32
C GLY A 46 0.04 -12.07 18.48
N LEU A 47 0.95 -11.60 19.33
CA LEU A 47 1.38 -12.32 20.54
C LEU A 47 0.28 -12.41 21.61
N GLN A 48 -0.78 -11.61 21.51
CA GLN A 48 -1.88 -11.60 22.46
C GLN A 48 -2.92 -12.69 22.13
N PRO A 49 -3.48 -13.38 23.13
CA PRO A 49 -4.51 -14.38 22.92
C PRO A 49 -5.79 -13.75 22.34
N GLY A 50 -6.53 -14.52 21.54
CA GLY A 50 -7.82 -14.09 20.99
C GLY A 50 -7.76 -13.15 19.78
N ILE A 51 -6.56 -12.74 19.32
CA ILE A 51 -6.44 -11.85 18.16
C ILE A 51 -6.74 -12.59 16.85
N LYS A 52 -7.63 -11.98 16.05
CA LYS A 52 -7.93 -12.38 14.67
C LYS A 52 -7.24 -11.43 13.69
N CYS A 53 -6.16 -11.89 13.06
CA CYS A 53 -5.32 -11.05 12.19
C CYS A 53 -6.07 -10.39 11.03
N GLY A 54 -7.10 -11.04 10.47
CA GLY A 54 -7.93 -10.46 9.41
C GLY A 54 -8.85 -9.33 9.90
N GLU A 55 -9.32 -9.37 11.15
CA GLU A 55 -10.10 -8.27 11.75
C GLU A 55 -9.16 -7.13 12.17
N LEU A 56 -8.02 -7.45 12.78
CA LEU A 56 -6.99 -6.48 13.14
C LEU A 56 -6.56 -5.64 11.93
N ALA A 57 -6.19 -6.29 10.82
CA ALA A 57 -5.75 -5.59 9.61
C ALA A 57 -6.86 -4.76 8.96
N ARG A 58 -8.13 -5.20 9.02
CA ARG A 58 -9.28 -4.44 8.51
C ARG A 58 -9.63 -3.23 9.37
N SER A 59 -9.20 -3.20 10.64
CA SER A 59 -9.45 -2.07 11.55
C SER A 59 -8.54 -0.86 11.29
N ILE A 60 -7.50 -1.01 10.47
CA ILE A 60 -6.59 0.08 10.10
C ILE A 60 -7.36 1.12 9.28
N LYS A 61 -7.40 2.36 9.80
CA LYS A 61 -8.01 3.50 9.12
C LYS A 61 -6.96 4.25 8.33
N PHE A 62 -7.26 4.52 7.06
CA PHE A 62 -6.35 5.22 6.15
C PHE A 62 -6.86 6.64 5.88
N GLY A 63 -5.94 7.60 5.89
CA GLY A 63 -6.21 8.95 5.41
C GLY A 63 -6.36 8.99 3.88
N LYS A 64 -6.96 10.08 3.37
CA LYS A 64 -7.15 10.30 1.91
C LYS A 64 -5.83 10.38 1.12
N ALA A 65 -4.70 10.55 1.79
CA ALA A 65 -3.39 10.68 1.16
C ALA A 65 -2.79 9.33 0.69
N PHE A 66 -3.32 8.20 1.15
CA PHE A 66 -2.82 6.88 0.75
C PHE A 66 -3.46 6.42 -0.56
N LEU A 67 -2.62 5.93 -1.47
CA LEU A 67 -3.04 5.26 -2.69
C LEU A 67 -3.62 3.88 -2.35
N ASN A 68 -4.45 3.31 -3.22
CA ASN A 68 -5.11 2.02 -2.93
C ASN A 68 -4.09 0.89 -2.73
N TRP A 69 -3.05 0.81 -3.56
CA TRP A 69 -2.00 -0.19 -3.41
C TRP A 69 -1.25 -0.03 -2.07
N GLN A 70 -1.05 1.21 -1.59
CA GLN A 70 -0.41 1.46 -0.28
C GLN A 70 -1.26 0.90 0.85
N LYS A 71 -2.57 1.12 0.80
CA LYS A 71 -3.52 0.58 1.79
C LYS A 71 -3.47 -0.95 1.79
N GLU A 72 -3.51 -1.56 0.61
CA GLU A 72 -3.44 -3.01 0.47
C GLU A 72 -2.12 -3.58 1.00
N TYR A 73 -1.00 -2.94 0.67
CA TYR A 73 0.31 -3.33 1.18
C TYR A 73 0.35 -3.26 2.71
N ILE A 74 -0.14 -2.18 3.32
CA ILE A 74 -0.20 -2.03 4.77
C ILE A 74 -1.09 -3.10 5.42
N ILE A 75 -2.26 -3.38 4.83
CA ILE A 75 -3.17 -4.45 5.31
C ILE A 75 -2.46 -5.80 5.29
N ASN A 76 -1.78 -6.13 4.19
CA ASN A 76 -1.07 -7.40 4.05
C ASN A 76 0.14 -7.49 4.97
N ALA A 77 0.90 -6.40 5.12
CA ALA A 77 2.00 -6.30 6.08
C ALA A 77 1.50 -6.52 7.51
N CYS A 78 0.36 -5.91 7.90
CA CYS A 78 -0.23 -6.15 9.21
C CYS A 78 -0.68 -7.61 9.40
N LYS A 79 -1.33 -8.22 8.40
CA LYS A 79 -1.72 -9.64 8.45
C LYS A 79 -0.49 -10.54 8.64
N ALA A 80 0.57 -10.29 7.88
CA ALA A 80 1.82 -11.04 7.98
C ALA A 80 2.47 -10.91 9.36
N GLY A 81 2.62 -9.68 9.86
CA GLY A 81 3.16 -9.42 11.20
C GLY A 81 2.35 -10.14 12.29
N CYS A 82 1.02 -9.96 12.27
CA CYS A 82 0.13 -10.64 13.22
C CYS A 82 0.21 -12.17 13.14
N PHE A 83 0.27 -12.73 11.93
CA PHE A 83 0.42 -14.18 11.77
C PHE A 83 1.73 -14.68 12.38
N LEU A 84 2.84 -13.97 12.16
CA LEU A 84 4.13 -14.33 12.76
C LEU A 84 4.06 -14.26 14.29
N GLY A 85 3.46 -13.21 14.85
CA GLY A 85 3.27 -13.08 16.30
C GLY A 85 2.43 -14.22 16.88
N LYS A 86 1.27 -14.51 16.26
CA LYS A 86 0.36 -15.57 16.69
C LYS A 86 1.03 -16.95 16.72
N ASN A 87 1.93 -17.20 15.78
CA ASN A 87 2.67 -18.46 15.66
C ASN A 87 4.07 -18.42 16.29
N LYS A 88 4.43 -17.33 16.99
CA LYS A 88 5.74 -17.12 17.63
C LYS A 88 6.94 -17.25 16.69
N PHE A 89 6.76 -16.90 15.42
CA PHE A 89 7.85 -16.82 14.46
C PHE A 89 8.62 -15.50 14.60
N LYS A 90 9.92 -15.52 14.31
CA LYS A 90 10.75 -14.32 14.35
C LYS A 90 10.35 -13.35 13.23
N PRO A 91 10.08 -12.07 13.51
CA PRO A 91 9.79 -11.09 12.47
C PRO A 91 11.08 -10.73 11.70
N LYS A 92 10.93 -10.33 10.43
CA LYS A 92 12.00 -9.70 9.65
C LYS A 92 12.53 -8.46 10.37
N SER A 93 13.84 -8.21 10.22
CA SER A 93 14.42 -6.94 10.63
C SER A 93 13.93 -5.80 9.74
N GLU A 94 14.05 -4.57 10.21
CA GLU A 94 13.66 -3.37 9.44
C GLU A 94 14.35 -3.34 8.07
N ASN A 95 15.67 -3.49 8.04
CA ASN A 95 16.45 -3.45 6.80
C ASN A 95 15.99 -4.52 5.80
N GLN A 96 15.71 -5.75 6.26
CA GLN A 96 15.19 -6.82 5.39
C GLN A 96 13.82 -6.45 4.82
N PHE A 97 12.90 -6.02 5.70
CA PHE A 97 11.54 -5.66 5.29
C PHE A 97 11.54 -4.48 4.31
N VAL A 98 12.28 -3.41 4.62
CA VAL A 98 12.35 -2.19 3.81
C VAL A 98 12.97 -2.48 2.45
N SER A 99 14.05 -3.28 2.40
CA SER A 99 14.69 -3.66 1.13
C SER A 99 13.74 -4.43 0.22
N GLU A 100 12.98 -5.39 0.77
CA GLU A 100 11.96 -6.13 0.01
C GLU A 100 10.78 -5.26 -0.42
N CYS A 101 10.31 -4.37 0.46
CA CYS A 101 9.26 -3.40 0.14
C CYS A 101 9.65 -2.52 -1.04
N ILE A 102 10.90 -2.05 -1.04
CA ILE A 102 11.44 -1.23 -2.11
C ILE A 102 11.57 -2.04 -3.41
N ALA A 103 11.98 -3.30 -3.34
CA ALA A 103 12.15 -4.15 -4.52
C ALA A 103 10.82 -4.59 -5.18
N THR A 104 9.72 -4.62 -4.43
CA THR A 104 8.41 -5.15 -4.88
C THR A 104 7.56 -4.09 -5.62
N GLN A 105 7.98 -2.82 -5.61
CA GLN A 105 7.27 -1.70 -6.22
C GLN A 105 8.12 -0.98 -7.27
#